data_AF-A0A6A0B524-F1
#
_entry.id   AF-A0A6A0B524-F1
#
_cell.length_a   1.000
_cell.length_b   1.000
_cell.length_c   1.000
_cell.angle_alpha   90.00
_cell.angle_beta   90.00
_cell.angle_gamma   90.00
#
_symmetry.space_group_name_H-M   'P 1'
#
loop_
_entity.id
_entity.type
_entity.pdbx_description
1 polymer ?
#
loop_
_entity_poly.entity_id
_entity_poly.type
_entity_poly.pdbx_seq_one_letter_code
_entity_poly.pdbx_strand_id
1 'polypeptide(L)' 'MSRLVDTAAAALGTGVKPATMRKWLQRGKLTKHGHDYYGRAIVDLDEIRAIQRTKDAA' A
#
# COMPACT_ATOMS: atom_id res chain seq x y z
N MET A 1 -5.88 -13.23 4.50
CA MET A 1 -6.36 -12.60 5.74
C MET A 1 -5.89 -11.16 5.64
N SER A 2 -6.78 -10.23 5.29
CA SER A 2 -6.42 -8.84 4.96
C SER A 2 -5.68 -8.19 6.12
N ARG A 3 -4.51 -7.60 5.85
CA ARG A 3 -3.71 -6.89 6.86
C ARG A 3 -3.69 -5.42 6.51
N LEU A 4 -4.71 -4.71 7.01
CA LEU A 4 -4.83 -3.26 6.90
C LEU A 4 -3.81 -2.57 7.80
N VAL A 5 -2.96 -1.74 7.20
CA VAL A 5 -1.92 -0.99 7.89
C VAL A 5 -1.81 0.42 7.31
N ASP A 6 -1.23 1.35 8.06
CA ASP A 6 -0.92 2.67 7.51
C ASP A 6 0.24 2.60 6.50
N THR A 7 0.34 3.60 5.61
CA THR A 7 1.41 3.66 4.59
C THR A 7 2.85 3.64 5.14
N ALA A 8 3.10 4.06 6.38
CA ALA A 8 4.45 4.02 6.96
C ALA A 8 4.78 2.61 7.45
N ALA A 9 3.85 1.94 8.13
CA ALA A 9 3.97 0.53 8.50
C ALA A 9 4.07 -0.37 7.26
N ALA A 10 3.27 -0.09 6.22
CA ALA A 10 3.34 -0.78 4.94
C ALA A 10 4.73 -0.65 4.29
N ALA A 11 5.34 0.55 4.38
CA ALA A 11 6.67 0.78 3.82
C ALA A 11 7.74 -0.06 4.52
N LEU A 12 7.67 -0.19 5.85
CA LEU A 12 8.56 -1.07 6.61
C LEU A 12 8.35 -2.55 6.27
N GLY A 13 7.10 -2.98 6.04
CA GLY A 13 6.77 -4.38 5.76
C GLY A 13 6.95 -4.84 4.30
N THR A 14 7.10 -3.92 3.34
CA THR A 14 7.19 -4.23 1.89
C THR A 14 8.39 -3.59 1.20
N GLY A 15 9.07 -2.63 1.84
CA GLY A 15 10.13 -1.83 1.24
C GLY A 15 9.64 -0.79 0.21
N VAL A 16 8.34 -0.72 -0.06
CA VAL A 16 7.78 0.26 -1.00
C VAL A 16 7.73 1.63 -0.33
N LYS A 17 8.24 2.66 -1.01
CA LYS A 17 8.21 4.04 -0.48
C LYS A 17 6.76 4.54 -0.37
N PRO A 18 6.38 5.29 0.68
CA PRO A 18 5.04 5.87 0.81
C PRO A 18 4.63 6.74 -0.39
N ALA A 19 5.60 7.43 -1.02
CA ALA A 19 5.36 8.21 -2.22
C ALA A 19 4.87 7.35 -3.41
N THR A 20 5.37 6.12 -3.54
CA THR A 20 4.94 5.17 -4.56
C THR A 20 3.53 4.67 -4.27
N MET A 21 3.22 4.33 -3.02
CA MET A 21 1.87 3.94 -2.60
C MET A 21 0.85 5.05 -2.85
N ARG A 22 1.20 6.30 -2.55
CA ARG A 22 0.36 7.47 -2.87
C ARG A 22 0.05 7.57 -4.36
N LYS A 23 1.04 7.36 -5.24
CA LYS A 23 0.83 7.32 -6.69
C LYS A 23 -0.07 6.15 -7.11
N TRP A 24 0.05 4.99 -6.46
CA TRP A 24 -0.82 3.84 -6.74
C TRP A 24 -2.26 4.10 -6.33
N LEU A 25 -2.48 4.68 -5.14
CA LEU A 25 -3.80 5.10 -4.67
C LEU A 25 -4.45 6.11 -5.63
N GLN A 26 -3.70 7.13 -6.06
CA GLN A 26 -4.19 8.12 -7.03
C GLN A 26 -4.51 7.51 -8.40
N ARG A 27 -3.77 6.48 -8.81
CA ARG A 27 -3.98 5.78 -10.10
C ARG A 27 -5.02 4.66 -10.01
N GLY A 28 -5.65 4.44 -8.84
CA GLY A 28 -6.58 3.33 -8.62
C GLY A 28 -5.95 1.94 -8.68
N LYS A 29 -4.61 1.84 -8.54
CA LYS A 29 -3.88 0.56 -8.50
C LYS A 29 -3.86 -0.10 -7.12
N LEU A 30 -4.13 0.68 -6.08
CA LEU A 30 -4.14 0.24 -4.69
C LEU A 30 -5.44 0.72 -4.06
N THR A 31 -6.06 -0.12 -3.22
CA THR A 31 -7.31 0.20 -2.55
C THR A 31 -7.05 1.04 -1.31
N LYS A 32 -7.81 2.13 -1.18
CA LYS A 32 -7.78 3.01 -0.01
C LYS A 32 -8.88 2.57 0.96
N HIS A 33 -8.49 2.09 2.15
CA HIS A 33 -9.44 1.63 3.17
C HIS A 33 -9.84 2.72 4.17
N GLY A 34 -9.20 3.89 4.11
CA GLY A 34 -9.49 5.01 5.00
C GLY A 34 -8.24 5.80 5.32
N HIS A 35 -8.25 6.45 6.48
CA HIS A 35 -7.12 7.17 7.04
C HIS A 35 -6.92 6.83 8.50
N ASP A 36 -5.67 6.86 8.96
CA ASP A 36 -5.34 6.83 10.38
C ASP A 36 -5.61 8.19 11.05
N TYR A 37 -5.44 8.24 12.37
CA TYR A 37 -5.60 9.47 13.17
C TYR A 37 -4.68 10.62 12.72
N TYR A 38 -3.56 10.31 12.06
CA TYR A 38 -2.58 11.28 11.56
C TYR A 38 -2.79 11.63 10.07
N GLY A 39 -3.90 11.17 9.45
CA GLY A 39 -4.25 11.42 8.06
C GLY A 39 -3.52 10.53 7.03
N ARG A 40 -2.74 9.54 7.46
CA ARG A 40 -2.07 8.58 6.56
C ARG A 40 -3.08 7.61 5.99
N ALA A 41 -2.93 7.24 4.73
CA ALA A 41 -3.84 6.28 4.11
C ALA A 41 -3.68 4.89 4.72
N ILE A 42 -4.79 4.21 4.96
CA ILE A 42 -4.84 2.79 5.36
C ILE A 42 -4.94 1.95 4.09
N VAL A 43 -4.05 0.97 3.97
CA VAL A 43 -3.83 0.14 2.78
C VAL A 43 -3.67 -1.33 3.18
N ASP A 44 -4.03 -2.25 2.29
CA ASP A 44 -3.81 -3.68 2.52
C ASP A 44 -2.37 -4.08 2.15
N LEU A 45 -1.64 -4.65 3.11
CA LEU A 45 -0.29 -5.14 2.91
C LEU A 45 -0.21 -6.25 1.86
N ASP A 46 -1.22 -7.11 1.79
CA ASP A 46 -1.24 -8.24 0.85
C ASP A 46 -1.47 -7.76 -0.59
N GLU A 47 -2.28 -6.70 -0.78
CA GLU A 47 -2.49 -6.07 -2.08
C GLU A 47 -1.19 -5.45 -2.61
N ILE A 48 -0.43 -4.75 -1.76
CA ILE A 48 0.87 -4.18 -2.11
C ILE A 48 1.86 -5.26 -2.56
N ARG A 49 1.90 -6.39 -1.83
CA ARG A 49 2.75 -7.53 -2.18
C ARG A 49 2.32 -8.18 -3.49
N ALA A 50 1.02 -8.28 -3.75
CA ALA A 50 0.50 -8.78 -5.02
C ALA A 50 0.95 -7.89 -6.20
N ILE A 51 0.84 -6.56 -6.05
CA ILE A 51 1.30 -5.60 -7.07
C ILE A 51 2.81 -5.74 -7.34
N GLN A 52 3.62 -5.94 -6.30
CA GLN A 52 5.06 -6.19 -6.46
C GLN A 52 5.33 -7.48 -7.23
N ARG A 53 4.69 -8.59 -6.87
CA ARG A 53 4.84 -9.87 -7.58
C ARG A 53 4.46 -9.75 -9.06
N THR A 54 3.38 -9.03 -9.38
CA THR A 54 2.99 -8.80 -10.78
C THR A 54 4.05 -8.01 -11.55
N LYS A 55 4.75 -7.09 -10.88
CA LYS A 55 5.85 -6.34 -11.50
C LYS A 55 7.08 -7.21 -11.73
N ASP A 56 7.40 -8.12 -10.81
CA ASP A 56 8.57 -9.00 -10.93
C ASP A 56 8.35 -10.12 -11.97
N ALA A 57 7.09 -10.48 -12.25
CA ALA A 57 6.71 -11.49 -13.24
C ALA A 57 6.57 -10.93 -14.68
N ALA A 58 6.71 -9.61 -14.87
CA ALA A 58 6.53 -8.92 -16.16
C ALA A 58 7.88 -8.40 -16.68
#